data_AF-A0A930YT69-F1
#
_entry.id   AF-A0A930YT69-F1
#
_cell.length_a   1.000
_cell.length_b   1.000
_cell.length_c   1.000
_cell.angle_alpha   90.00
_cell.angle_beta   90.00
_cell.angle_gamma   90.00
#
_symmetry.space_group_name_H-M   'P 1'
#
loop_
_entity.id
_entity.type
_entity.pdbx_description
1 polymer ?
#
loop_
_entity_poly.entity_id
_entity_poly.type
_entity_poly.pdbx_seq_one_letter_code
_entity_poly.pdbx_strand_id
1 'polypeptide(L)' 'MREKIEELVRQALADAQAAGELPEFQIDDVGLERPQDSSNGDWSSTVAMRSAKLAHKAPRDIAAALVAHIAEDAQIE' A
#
# COMPACT_ATOMS: atom_id res chain seq x y z
N MET A 1 -8.71 7.94 11.22
CA MET A 1 -8.63 7.92 9.74
C MET A 1 -7.26 7.46 9.26
N ARG A 2 -6.18 8.23 9.48
CA ARG A 2 -4.80 7.82 9.11
C ARG A 2 -4.43 6.39 9.53
N GLU A 3 -4.62 6.06 10.81
CA GLU A 3 -4.31 4.73 11.36
C GLU A 3 -5.09 3.61 10.67
N LYS A 4 -6.33 3.87 10.28
CA LYS A 4 -7.18 2.90 9.57
C LYS A 4 -6.66 2.64 8.15
N ILE A 5 -6.25 3.69 7.43
CA ILE A 5 -5.63 3.54 6.10
C ILE A 5 -4.32 2.77 6.22
N GLU A 6 -3.51 3.09 7.23
CA GLU A 6 -2.25 2.38 7.48
C GLU A 6 -2.47 0.89 7.75
N GLU A 7 -3.46 0.55 8.59
CA GLU A 7 -3.84 -0.85 8.84
C GLU A 7 -4.27 -1.57 7.57
N LEU A 8 -5.14 -0.96 6.75
CA LEU A 8 -5.58 -1.56 5.49
C LEU A 8 -4.43 -1.80 4.52
N VAL A 9 -3.49 -0.85 4.41
CA VAL A 9 -2.31 -1.01 3.54
C VAL A 9 -1.39 -2.11 4.05
N ARG A 10 -1.20 -2.24 5.38
CA ARG A 10 -0.41 -3.31 5.98
C ARG A 10 -1.06 -4.68 5.77
N GLN A 11 -2.37 -4.77 5.94
CA GLN A 11 -3.13 -6.00 5.71
C GLN A 11 -3.05 -6.42 4.24
N ALA A 12 -3.30 -5.50 3.30
CA ALA A 12 -3.19 -5.76 1.87
C ALA A 12 -1.78 -6.20 1.48
N LEU A 13 -0.75 -5.66 2.12
CA LEU A 13 0.63 -6.09 1.90
C LEU A 13 0.85 -7.54 2.36
N ALA A 14 0.37 -7.89 3.55
CA ALA A 14 0.46 -9.24 4.08
C ALA A 14 -0.32 -10.24 3.21
N ASP A 15 -1.50 -9.85 2.73
CA ASP A 15 -2.35 -10.70 1.87
C ASP A 15 -1.71 -10.90 0.48
N ALA A 16 -1.14 -9.85 -0.12
CA ALA A 16 -0.39 -9.96 -1.37
C ALA A 16 0.87 -10.84 -1.24
N GLN A 17 1.53 -10.83 -0.08
CA GLN A 17 2.64 -11.74 0.23
C GLN A 17 2.15 -13.18 0.42
N ALA A 18 1.05 -13.39 1.15
CA ALA A 18 0.45 -14.70 1.37
C ALA A 18 -0.06 -15.33 0.06
N ALA A 19 -0.54 -14.51 -0.88
CA ALA A 19 -0.94 -14.93 -2.22
C ALA A 19 0.25 -15.23 -3.16
N GLY A 20 1.49 -14.90 -2.74
CA GLY A 20 2.70 -15.08 -3.54
C GLY A 20 2.88 -14.03 -4.66
N GLU A 21 2.08 -12.97 -4.67
CA GLU A 21 2.19 -11.88 -5.66
C GLU A 21 3.38 -10.95 -5.35
N LEU A 22 3.67 -10.79 -4.07
CA LEU A 22 4.84 -10.08 -3.54
C LEU A 22 5.74 -11.05 -2.77
N PRO A 23 7.07 -10.90 -2.84
CA PRO A 23 7.95 -11.67 -1.96
C PRO A 23 7.81 -11.18 -0.52
N GLU A 24 8.25 -12.01 0.42
CA GLU A 24 8.26 -11.65 1.83
C GLU A 24 9.29 -10.55 2.12
N PHE A 25 8.83 -9.45 2.69
CA PHE A 25 9.65 -8.34 3.15
C PHE A 25 8.94 -7.58 4.28
N GLN A 26 9.72 -6.87 5.08
CA GLN A 26 9.20 -6.04 6.17
C GLN A 26 9.32 -4.56 5.81
N ILE A 27 8.26 -3.80 6.13
CA ILE A 27 8.26 -2.34 6.09
C ILE A 27 7.70 -1.80 7.40
N ASP A 28 8.48 -0.92 8.04
CA ASP A 28 8.11 -0.28 9.29
C ASP A 28 7.10 0.85 9.09
N ASP A 29 7.13 1.53 7.94
CA ASP A 29 6.30 2.71 7.66
C ASP A 29 5.76 2.69 6.22
N VAL A 30 4.44 2.67 6.09
CA VAL A 30 3.71 2.76 4.81
C VAL A 30 3.83 4.14 4.15
N GLY A 31 4.40 5.12 4.84
CA GLY A 31 4.68 6.45 4.31
C GLY A 31 3.41 7.16 3.87
N LEU A 32 2.41 7.21 4.76
CA LEU A 32 1.14 7.89 4.51
C LEU A 32 1.30 9.41 4.67
N GLU A 33 0.94 10.16 3.64
CA GLU A 33 1.09 11.62 3.56
C GLU A 33 -0.08 12.28 2.84
N ARG A 34 -0.15 13.61 2.88
CA ARG A 34 -1.10 14.39 2.08
C ARG A 34 -0.52 14.59 0.68
N PRO A 35 -1.23 14.20 -0.39
CA PRO A 35 -0.71 14.38 -1.74
C PRO A 35 -0.58 15.86 -2.07
N GLN A 36 0.45 16.20 -2.84
CA GLN A 36 0.67 17.57 -3.31
C GLN A 36 -0.45 18.05 -4.25
N ASP A 37 -1.00 17.11 -5.04
CA ASP A 37 -2.14 17.34 -5.91
C ASP A 37 -3.41 16.79 -5.25
N SER A 38 -4.36 17.67 -4.96
CA SER A 38 -5.62 17.33 -4.30
C SER A 38 -6.55 16.47 -5.17
N SER A 39 -6.26 16.32 -6.47
CA SER A 39 -6.98 15.37 -7.32
C SER A 39 -6.62 13.91 -7.05
N ASN A 40 -5.51 13.63 -6.36
CA ASN A 40 -5.09 12.28 -5.95
C ASN A 40 -5.71 11.81 -4.63
N GLY A 41 -6.82 12.44 -4.22
CA GLY A 41 -7.54 12.13 -3.00
C GLY A 41 -6.94 12.76 -1.76
N ASP A 42 -7.45 12.34 -0.61
CA ASP A 42 -7.08 12.90 0.68
C ASP A 42 -5.72 12.43 1.19
N TRP A 43 -5.34 11.19 0.87
CA TRP A 43 -4.14 10.54 1.39
C TRP A 43 -3.42 9.79 0.27
N SER A 44 -2.09 9.81 0.32
CA SER A 44 -1.22 9.00 -0.54
C SER A 44 -0.27 8.18 0.30
N SER A 45 0.18 7.03 -0.22
CA SER A 45 1.17 6.17 0.41
C SER A 45 2.37 5.97 -0.52
N THR A 46 3.57 6.15 0.03
CA THR A 46 4.83 5.90 -0.70
C THR A 46 5.34 4.46 -0.55
N VAL A 47 4.57 3.58 0.10
CA VAL A 47 4.95 2.20 0.40
C VAL A 47 5.43 1.45 -0.85
N ALA A 48 4.72 1.58 -1.97
CA ALA A 48 5.06 0.87 -3.19
C ALA A 48 6.44 1.25 -3.73
N MET A 49 6.82 2.53 -3.63
CA MET A 49 8.15 2.99 -4.04
C MET A 49 9.24 2.52 -3.07
N ARG A 50 8.95 2.55 -1.76
CA ARG A 50 9.88 2.09 -0.71
C ARG A 50 10.11 0.57 -0.77
N SER A 51 9.07 -0.19 -1.11
CA SER A 51 9.11 -1.65 -1.28
C SER A 51 9.85 -2.10 -2.52
N ALA A 52 9.98 -1.27 -3.55
CA ALA A 52 10.46 -1.71 -4.87
C ALA A 52 11.79 -2.45 -4.84
N LYS A 53 12.75 -1.96 -4.05
CA LYS A 53 14.06 -2.60 -3.90
C LYS A 53 13.99 -3.94 -3.17
N LEU A 54 13.18 -4.02 -2.10
CA LEU A 54 13.02 -5.23 -1.30
C LEU A 54 12.23 -6.30 -2.06
N ALA A 55 11.20 -5.86 -2.79
CA ALA A 55 10.32 -6.71 -3.55
C ALA A 55 10.89 -7.12 -4.92
N HIS A 56 11.99 -6.48 -5.37
CA HIS A 56 12.54 -6.62 -6.71
C HIS A 56 11.49 -6.48 -7.83
N LYS A 57 10.52 -5.59 -7.61
CA LYS A 57 9.36 -5.34 -8.50
C LYS A 57 9.22 -3.85 -8.77
N ALA A 58 8.60 -3.49 -9.88
CA ALA A 58 8.32 -2.10 -10.17
C ALA A 58 7.29 -1.55 -9.15
N PRO A 59 7.40 -0.29 -8.71
CA PRO A 59 6.44 0.31 -7.78
C PRO A 59 4.99 0.19 -8.25
N ARG A 60 4.76 0.27 -9.57
CA ARG A 60 3.42 0.14 -10.15
C ARG A 60 2.82 -1.25 -9.95
N ASP A 61 3.63 -2.30 -10.07
CA ASP A 61 3.17 -3.68 -9.86
C ASP A 61 2.86 -3.93 -8.39
N ILE A 62 3.66 -3.35 -7.49
CA ILE A 62 3.43 -3.42 -6.04
C ILE A 62 2.14 -2.69 -5.68
N ALA A 63 1.94 -1.48 -6.21
CA ALA A 63 0.70 -0.73 -6.00
C ALA A 63 -0.52 -1.50 -6.52
N ALA A 64 -0.43 -2.13 -7.70
CA ALA A 64 -1.51 -2.94 -8.24
C ALA A 64 -1.84 -4.15 -7.35
N ALA A 65 -0.82 -4.87 -6.86
CA ALA A 65 -1.02 -5.97 -5.92
C ALA A 65 -1.69 -5.49 -4.63
N LEU A 66 -1.24 -4.37 -4.06
CA LEU A 66 -1.86 -3.80 -2.86
C LEU A 66 -3.33 -3.43 -3.10
N VAL A 67 -3.65 -2.74 -4.20
CA VAL A 67 -5.03 -2.35 -4.54
C VAL A 67 -5.93 -3.59 -4.72
N ALA A 68 -5.41 -4.69 -5.26
CA ALA A 68 -6.16 -5.93 -5.42
C ALA A 68 -6.51 -6.61 -4.08
N HIS A 69 -5.74 -6.35 -3.02
CA HIS A 69 -5.90 -6.96 -1.69
C HIS A 69 -6.39 -5.98 -0.61
N ILE A 70 -6.59 -4.70 -0.94
CA ILE A 70 -7.22 -3.74 -0.02
C ILE A 70 -8.67 -4.15 0.19
N ALA A 71 -9.04 -4.38 1.45
CA ALA A 71 -10.43 -4.62 1.83
C ALA A 71 -11.25 -3.33 1.64
N GLU A 72 -12.46 -3.47 1.10
CA GLU A 72 -13.44 -2.39 1.07
C GLU A 72 -13.77 -1.95 2.50
N ASP A 73 -13.76 -0.63 2.73
CA ASP A 73 -14.16 -0.03 4.00
C ASP A 73 -15.19 1.07 3.73
N ALA A 74 -16.25 1.14 4.53
CA ALA A 74 -17.34 2.08 4.33
C ALA A 74 -16.92 3.57 4.44
N GLN A 75 -15.70 3.85 4.92
CA GLN A 75 -15.18 5.20 5.11
C GLN A 75 -14.04 5.57 4.13
N ILE A 76 -13.65 4.65 3.24
CA ILE A 76 -12.49 4.82 2.35
C ILE A 76 -12.90 4.34 0.94
N GLU A 77 -12.73 5.23 -0.05
CA GLU A 77 -13.07 5.01 -1.47
C GLU A 77 -11.82 5.02 -2.36
#